data_AF-A0A381LK41-F1
#
_entry.id   AF-A0A381LK41-F1
#
_cell.length_a   1.000
_cell.length_b   1.000
_cell.length_c   1.000
_cell.angle_alpha   90.00
_cell.angle_beta   90.00
_cell.angle_gamma   90.00
#
_symmetry.space_group_name_H-M   'P 1'
#
loop_
_entity.id
_entity.type
_entity.pdbx_description
1 polymer ?
#
loop_
_entity_poly.entity_id
_entity_poly.type
_entity_poly.pdbx_seq_one_letter_code
_entity_poly.pdbx_strand_id
1 'polypeptide(L)'
;MAKKNNYYPISTKEIISSNACTGKNLVQLAQNRYITIHENNIINPYKKLENKIRIYFDVGIEIKLGEGQVYFEGKKVNGKTEDEILMWYMGYLHIFRRRIKNGGWYVGTSLTSMDFNGYQISDFMWRNNPQYRRFIKSWESLENLVDKRRHYPGLTPEGLAIEIQRKASHEKLERLKLDNLQPSDAHGIISSFTWYGD
;
A
#
# COMPACT_ATOMS: atom_id res chain seq x y z
N MET A 1 -30.79 -29.39 -6.51
CA MET A 1 -30.10 -29.78 -5.25
C MET A 1 -28.75 -29.09 -5.21
N ALA A 2 -28.54 -28.17 -4.26
CA ALA A 2 -27.26 -27.75 -3.65
C ALA A 2 -27.45 -26.37 -2.96
N LYS A 3 -28.13 -26.36 -1.80
CA LYS A 3 -27.99 -25.27 -0.81
C LYS A 3 -27.42 -25.88 0.47
N LYS A 4 -26.22 -26.46 0.36
CA LYS A 4 -25.40 -26.64 1.56
C LYS A 4 -24.82 -25.26 1.82
N ASN A 5 -25.34 -24.56 2.83
CA ASN A 5 -24.70 -23.37 3.35
C ASN A 5 -23.29 -23.80 3.76
N ASN A 6 -22.30 -23.51 2.91
CA ASN A 6 -20.92 -23.87 3.18
C ASN A 6 -20.42 -22.84 4.19
N TYR A 7 -20.77 -23.07 5.45
CA TYR A 7 -20.40 -22.18 6.53
C TYR A 7 -18.88 -22.15 6.60
N TYR A 8 -18.22 -23.31 6.57
CA TYR A 8 -16.78 -23.45 6.77
C TYR A 8 -15.95 -22.74 5.70
N PRO A 9 -14.91 -21.98 6.09
CA PRO A 9 -13.99 -21.39 5.14
C PRO A 9 -13.22 -22.49 4.40
N ILE A 10 -12.97 -22.27 3.12
CA ILE A 10 -12.07 -23.12 2.33
C ILE A 10 -10.63 -22.75 2.71
N SER A 11 -9.81 -23.75 3.02
CA SER A 11 -8.41 -23.52 3.35
C SER A 11 -7.58 -23.25 2.09
N THR A 12 -6.57 -22.39 2.19
CA THR A 12 -5.64 -22.17 1.09
C THR A 12 -4.86 -23.43 0.70
N LYS A 13 -4.57 -24.33 1.64
CA LYS A 13 -3.95 -25.64 1.36
C LYS A 13 -4.82 -26.51 0.46
N GLU A 14 -6.14 -26.55 0.68
CA GLU A 14 -7.09 -27.24 -0.21
C GLU A 14 -7.08 -26.64 -1.63
N ILE A 15 -7.08 -25.30 -1.72
CA ILE A 15 -7.03 -24.60 -3.01
C ILE A 15 -5.73 -24.92 -3.77
N ILE A 16 -4.58 -24.90 -3.09
CA ILE A 16 -3.29 -25.27 -3.68
C ILE A 16 -3.33 -26.73 -4.15
N SER A 17 -3.79 -27.66 -3.29
CA SER A 17 -3.80 -29.09 -3.60
C SER A 17 -4.70 -29.46 -4.79
N SER A 18 -5.78 -28.69 -4.99
CA SER A 18 -6.73 -28.92 -6.08
C SER A 18 -6.30 -28.30 -7.41
N ASN A 19 -5.27 -27.44 -7.43
CA ASN A 19 -4.89 -26.61 -8.58
C ASN A 19 -6.08 -25.84 -9.21
N ALA A 20 -7.15 -25.60 -8.45
CA ALA A 20 -8.38 -25.01 -8.97
C ALA A 20 -8.22 -23.51 -9.26
N CYS A 21 -7.29 -22.84 -8.57
CA CYS A 21 -7.12 -21.40 -8.64
C CYS A 21 -5.65 -21.01 -8.41
N THR A 22 -5.18 -19.99 -9.15
CA THR A 22 -3.88 -19.36 -8.87
C THR A 22 -4.02 -18.29 -7.78
N GLY A 23 -2.92 -17.91 -7.12
CA GLY A 23 -2.95 -16.81 -6.16
C GLY A 23 -3.41 -15.49 -6.78
N LYS A 24 -3.04 -15.20 -8.03
CA LYS A 24 -3.52 -14.02 -8.78
C LYS A 24 -5.04 -14.01 -8.93
N ASN A 25 -5.63 -15.15 -9.29
CA ASN A 25 -7.08 -15.28 -9.41
C ASN A 25 -7.77 -15.08 -8.05
N LEU A 26 -7.19 -15.56 -6.95
CA LEU A 26 -7.73 -15.33 -5.61
C LEU A 26 -7.70 -13.85 -5.22
N VAL A 27 -6.59 -13.14 -5.50
CA VAL A 27 -6.51 -11.70 -5.27
C VAL A 27 -7.61 -10.96 -6.07
N GLN A 28 -7.78 -11.29 -7.36
CA GLN A 28 -8.83 -10.69 -8.18
C GLN A 28 -10.24 -10.93 -7.64
N LEU A 29 -10.52 -12.15 -7.20
CA LEU A 29 -11.82 -12.49 -6.61
C LEU A 29 -12.06 -11.73 -5.30
N ALA A 30 -11.01 -11.53 -4.49
CA ALA A 30 -11.11 -10.80 -3.24
C ALA A 30 -11.28 -9.30 -3.47
N GLN A 31 -10.51 -8.70 -4.39
CA GLN A 31 -10.65 -7.30 -4.82
C GLN A 31 -12.08 -7.01 -5.33
N ASN A 32 -12.63 -7.91 -6.14
CA ASN A 32 -14.00 -7.80 -6.65
C ASN A 32 -15.09 -8.22 -5.65
N ARG A 33 -14.71 -8.52 -4.40
CA ARG A 33 -15.61 -8.88 -3.29
C ARG A 33 -16.47 -10.13 -3.54
N TYR A 34 -16.05 -11.03 -4.44
CA TYR A 34 -16.68 -12.33 -4.67
C TYR A 34 -16.34 -13.34 -3.56
N ILE A 35 -15.17 -13.17 -2.95
CA ILE A 35 -14.73 -13.95 -1.79
C ILE A 35 -14.43 -13.02 -0.61
N THR A 36 -14.39 -13.58 0.59
CA THR A 36 -13.97 -12.87 1.80
C THR A 36 -12.83 -13.63 2.47
N ILE A 37 -11.78 -12.91 2.82
CA ILE A 37 -10.65 -13.45 3.57
C ILE A 37 -11.04 -13.46 5.05
N HIS A 38 -10.88 -14.61 5.69
CA HIS A 38 -11.27 -14.79 7.08
C HIS A 38 -10.02 -15.09 7.92
N GLU A 39 -9.88 -14.40 9.05
CA GLU A 39 -8.70 -14.49 9.92
C GLU A 39 -8.56 -15.84 10.63
N ASN A 40 -9.67 -16.56 10.82
CA ASN A 40 -9.69 -17.82 11.55
C ASN A 40 -10.53 -18.89 10.84
N ASN A 41 -10.21 -20.15 11.06
CA ASN A 41 -10.98 -21.28 10.56
C ASN A 41 -12.28 -21.52 11.35
N ILE A 42 -12.39 -20.95 12.55
CA ILE A 42 -13.57 -21.06 13.42
C ILE A 42 -14.59 -20.00 13.04
N ILE A 43 -15.84 -20.45 12.87
CA ILE A 43 -16.97 -19.57 12.64
C ILE A 43 -17.83 -19.51 13.89
N ASN A 44 -18.10 -18.29 14.35
CA ASN A 44 -19.12 -18.06 15.35
C ASN A 44 -20.50 -18.32 14.70
N PRO A 45 -21.24 -19.35 15.14
CA PRO A 45 -22.55 -19.70 14.54
C PRO A 45 -23.61 -18.61 14.72
N TYR A 46 -23.40 -17.67 15.65
CA TYR A 46 -24.30 -16.56 15.92
C TYR A 46 -24.00 -15.30 15.11
N LYS A 47 -22.87 -15.25 14.38
CA LYS A 47 -22.54 -14.12 13.52
C LYS A 47 -23.36 -14.24 12.24
N LYS A 48 -24.19 -13.23 11.94
CA LYS A 48 -24.80 -13.07 10.60
C LYS A 48 -23.68 -12.81 9.62
N LEU A 49 -23.26 -13.85 8.91
CA LEU A 49 -22.19 -13.76 7.93
C LEU A 49 -22.79 -13.55 6.55
N GLU A 50 -22.12 -12.73 5.75
CA GLU A 50 -22.49 -12.54 4.35
C GLU A 50 -22.47 -13.88 3.61
N ASN A 51 -23.39 -14.03 2.64
CA ASN A 51 -23.48 -15.20 1.79
C ASN A 51 -22.43 -15.13 0.67
N LYS A 52 -21.16 -15.13 1.06
CA LYS A 52 -19.99 -15.13 0.18
C LYS A 52 -19.10 -16.32 0.50
N ILE A 53 -18.36 -16.77 -0.50
CA ILE A 53 -17.33 -17.80 -0.31
C ILE A 53 -16.25 -17.22 0.60
N ARG A 54 -15.84 -18.00 1.61
CA ARG A 54 -14.83 -17.58 2.59
C ARG A 54 -13.58 -18.41 2.42
N ILE A 55 -12.44 -17.73 2.48
CA ILE A 55 -11.14 -18.36 2.39
C ILE A 55 -10.37 -18.07 3.66
N TYR A 56 -9.78 -19.12 4.22
CA TYR A 56 -8.89 -19.04 5.37
C TYR A 56 -7.46 -19.34 4.90
N PHE A 57 -6.54 -18.42 5.19
CA PHE A 57 -5.12 -18.55 4.84
C PHE A 57 -4.39 -19.34 5.92
N ASP A 58 -4.47 -20.67 5.81
CA ASP A 58 -3.68 -21.60 6.63
C ASP A 58 -2.21 -21.69 6.16
N VAL A 59 -1.96 -21.36 4.89
CA VAL A 59 -0.63 -21.26 4.29
C VAL A 59 -0.56 -20.07 3.35
N GLY A 60 0.64 -19.52 3.16
CA GLY A 60 0.86 -18.46 2.18
C GLY A 60 0.77 -19.01 0.75
N ILE A 61 0.16 -18.24 -0.15
CA ILE A 61 0.09 -18.57 -1.57
C ILE A 61 1.16 -17.80 -2.32
N GLU A 62 2.01 -18.51 -3.06
CA GLU A 62 2.99 -17.89 -3.94
C GLU A 62 2.30 -17.31 -5.19
N ILE A 63 2.61 -16.06 -5.48
CA ILE A 63 2.18 -15.34 -6.67
C ILE A 63 3.42 -15.06 -7.51
N LYS A 64 3.46 -15.65 -8.70
CA LYS A 64 4.50 -15.38 -9.69
C LYS A 64 4.24 -14.02 -10.34
N LEU A 65 5.26 -13.17 -10.29
CA LEU A 65 5.35 -11.98 -11.12
C LEU A 65 5.79 -12.42 -12.52
N GLY A 66 5.30 -11.74 -13.56
CA GLY A 66 5.63 -12.04 -14.95
C GLY A 66 7.08 -11.67 -15.30
N GLU A 67 7.31 -11.12 -16.49
CA GLU A 67 8.59 -10.48 -16.79
C GLU A 67 8.93 -9.46 -15.69
N GLY A 68 10.18 -9.52 -15.23
CA GLY A 68 10.62 -8.96 -13.96
C GLY A 68 10.06 -7.57 -13.68
N GLN A 69 9.39 -7.43 -12.53
CA GLN A 69 8.87 -6.13 -12.13
C GLN A 69 10.01 -5.27 -11.60
N VAL A 70 10.06 -4.06 -12.14
CA VAL A 70 10.93 -3.00 -11.68
C VAL A 70 10.42 -2.48 -10.34
N TYR A 71 11.32 -2.28 -9.39
CA TYR A 71 10.97 -1.78 -8.06
C TYR A 71 11.86 -0.62 -7.62
N PHE A 72 11.35 0.17 -6.69
CA PHE A 72 12.09 1.19 -5.97
C PHE A 72 12.49 0.65 -4.60
N GLU A 73 13.79 0.64 -4.32
CA GLU A 73 14.33 0.08 -3.07
C GLU A 73 14.17 1.06 -1.91
N GLY A 74 13.62 0.57 -0.81
CA GLY A 74 13.53 1.30 0.44
C GLY A 74 14.70 1.01 1.37
N LYS A 75 14.92 1.90 2.33
CA LYS A 75 15.78 1.64 3.47
C LYS A 75 15.18 0.54 4.34
N LYS A 76 16.06 -0.23 4.99
CA LYS A 76 15.70 -1.29 5.91
C LYS A 76 14.73 -0.80 7.00
N VAL A 77 13.62 -1.52 7.17
CA VAL A 77 12.53 -1.16 8.10
C VAL A 77 13.03 -1.15 9.54
N ASN A 78 13.70 -2.25 9.92
CA ASN A 78 14.12 -2.54 11.28
C ASN A 78 15.65 -2.66 11.37
N GLY A 79 16.37 -1.77 10.66
CA GLY A 79 17.82 -1.58 10.72
C GLY A 79 18.71 -2.74 10.24
N LYS A 80 18.24 -3.99 10.32
CA LYS A 80 19.01 -5.22 10.01
C LYS A 80 18.16 -6.44 9.62
N THR A 81 16.82 -6.42 9.80
CA THR A 81 16.00 -7.64 9.70
C THR A 81 15.08 -7.72 8.48
N GLU A 82 14.67 -6.59 7.90
CA GLU A 82 13.74 -6.56 6.76
C GLU A 82 14.12 -5.50 5.73
N ASP A 83 14.09 -5.91 4.46
CA ASP A 83 14.14 -5.03 3.30
C ASP A 83 12.72 -4.65 2.89
N GLU A 84 12.54 -3.42 2.42
CA GLU A 84 11.28 -2.91 1.88
C GLU A 84 11.52 -2.43 0.46
N ILE A 85 10.54 -2.65 -0.40
CA ILE A 85 10.53 -2.13 -1.76
C ILE A 85 9.13 -1.64 -2.10
N LEU A 86 9.05 -0.75 -3.08
CA LEU A 86 7.81 -0.28 -3.67
C LEU A 86 7.76 -0.73 -5.13
N MET A 87 6.71 -1.45 -5.51
CA MET A 87 6.52 -1.87 -6.91
C MET A 87 5.05 -1.79 -7.32
N TRP A 88 4.84 -1.77 -8.63
CA TRP A 88 3.52 -1.89 -9.22
C TRP A 88 3.08 -3.35 -9.25
N TYR A 89 1.87 -3.61 -8.77
CA TYR A 89 1.21 -4.90 -8.91
C TYR A 89 -0.28 -4.69 -9.14
N MET A 90 -0.81 -5.35 -10.18
CA MET A 90 -2.23 -5.27 -10.58
C MET A 90 -2.77 -3.83 -10.75
N GLY A 91 -1.94 -2.92 -11.27
CA GLY A 91 -2.34 -1.54 -11.54
C GLY A 91 -2.24 -0.59 -10.35
N TYR A 92 -1.70 -1.04 -9.21
CA TYR A 92 -1.51 -0.22 -8.03
C TYR A 92 -0.12 -0.35 -7.43
N LEU A 93 0.29 0.65 -6.64
CA LEU A 93 1.53 0.63 -5.88
C LEU A 93 1.35 -0.18 -4.60
N HIS A 94 2.32 -1.05 -4.33
CA HIS A 94 2.34 -1.89 -3.15
C HIS A 94 3.75 -1.93 -2.53
N ILE A 95 3.79 -1.95 -1.21
CA ILE A 95 5.02 -2.19 -0.48
C ILE A 95 5.18 -3.69 -0.31
N PHE A 96 6.36 -4.20 -0.65
CA PHE A 96 6.75 -5.58 -0.37
C PHE A 96 7.88 -5.58 0.63
N ARG A 97 7.89 -6.61 1.46
CA ARG A 97 8.85 -6.83 2.51
C ARG A 97 9.54 -8.16 2.33
N ARG A 98 10.81 -8.23 2.70
CA ARG A 98 11.55 -9.49 2.75
C ARG A 98 12.32 -9.57 4.04
N ARG A 99 12.16 -10.68 4.77
CA ARG A 99 13.02 -10.98 5.93
C ARG A 99 14.42 -11.34 5.44
N ILE A 100 15.43 -10.64 5.94
CA ILE A 100 16.84 -10.79 5.51
C ILE A 100 17.37 -12.20 5.80
N LYS A 101 16.86 -12.87 6.86
CA LYS A 101 17.18 -14.27 7.13
C LYS A 101 16.18 -15.19 6.42
N ASN A 102 16.60 -15.79 5.31
CA ASN A 102 15.93 -16.89 4.59
C ASN A 102 14.48 -16.61 4.12
N GLY A 103 14.06 -15.34 4.02
CA GLY A 103 12.69 -14.99 3.65
C GLY A 103 12.50 -14.76 2.15
N GLY A 104 11.38 -15.23 1.60
CA GLY A 104 10.83 -14.71 0.34
C GLY A 104 10.20 -13.33 0.52
N TRP A 105 9.87 -12.67 -0.59
CA TRP A 105 9.08 -11.45 -0.57
C TRP A 105 7.65 -11.75 -0.13
N TYR A 106 7.07 -10.85 0.66
CA TYR A 106 5.66 -10.86 1.02
C TYR A 106 5.09 -9.45 0.90
N VAL A 107 3.79 -9.33 0.64
CA VAL A 107 3.15 -8.03 0.52
C VAL A 107 2.95 -7.40 1.91
N GLY A 108 3.37 -6.15 2.08
CA GLY A 108 3.20 -5.38 3.32
C GLY A 108 1.96 -4.48 3.32
N THR A 109 1.53 -4.03 2.13
CA THR A 109 0.25 -3.36 1.89
C THR A 109 -0.86 -4.36 1.59
N SER A 110 -2.11 -3.98 1.86
CA SER A 110 -3.27 -4.78 1.51
C SER A 110 -3.42 -4.91 -0.02
N LEU A 111 -3.73 -6.10 -0.52
CA LEU A 111 -4.02 -6.31 -1.94
C LEU A 111 -5.51 -6.12 -2.28
N THR A 112 -6.40 -6.10 -1.28
CA THR A 112 -7.86 -6.08 -1.49
C THR A 112 -8.56 -4.84 -0.92
N SER A 113 -7.88 -4.10 -0.03
CA SER A 113 -8.39 -2.93 0.69
C SER A 113 -7.46 -1.73 0.48
N MET A 114 -7.50 -1.20 -0.75
CA MET A 114 -6.57 -0.18 -1.24
C MET A 114 -6.65 1.15 -0.49
N ASP A 115 -7.80 1.48 0.09
CA ASP A 115 -8.09 2.76 0.74
C ASP A 115 -7.12 3.06 1.90
N PHE A 116 -6.56 2.02 2.53
CA PHE A 116 -5.68 2.15 3.69
C PHE A 116 -4.18 2.11 3.33
N ASN A 117 -3.84 1.77 2.09
CA ASN A 117 -2.45 1.64 1.66
C ASN A 117 -1.73 3.00 1.58
N GLY A 118 -2.48 4.09 1.39
CA GLY A 118 -1.92 5.43 1.21
C GLY A 118 -1.01 5.86 2.36
N TYR A 119 -1.36 5.54 3.61
CA TYR A 119 -0.53 5.86 4.77
C TYR A 119 0.83 5.13 4.71
N GLN A 120 0.81 3.83 4.46
CA GLN A 120 2.02 3.02 4.42
C GLN A 120 2.94 3.44 3.25
N ILE A 121 2.36 3.70 2.07
CA ILE A 121 3.10 4.18 0.90
C ILE A 121 3.69 5.57 1.17
N SER A 122 2.92 6.48 1.77
CA SER A 122 3.39 7.81 2.14
C SER A 122 4.54 7.75 3.14
N ASP A 123 4.43 6.91 4.18
CA ASP A 123 5.51 6.70 5.16
C ASP A 123 6.78 6.13 4.50
N PHE A 124 6.62 5.13 3.64
CA PHE A 124 7.73 4.58 2.87
C PHE A 124 8.40 5.67 2.00
N MET A 125 7.62 6.48 1.27
CA MET A 125 8.15 7.56 0.43
C MET A 125 8.83 8.64 1.27
N TRP A 126 8.27 8.97 2.43
CA TRP A 126 8.88 9.91 3.37
C TRP A 126 10.25 9.42 3.87
N ARG A 127 10.39 8.14 4.22
CA ARG A 127 11.64 7.53 4.69
C ARG A 127 12.70 7.39 3.59
N ASN A 128 12.26 7.15 2.35
CA ASN A 128 13.14 6.69 1.27
C ASN A 128 13.35 7.70 0.13
N ASN A 129 12.46 8.67 -0.05
CA ASN A 129 12.57 9.70 -1.08
C ASN A 129 12.80 11.10 -0.45
N PRO A 130 14.02 11.66 -0.55
CA PRO A 130 14.33 12.99 -0.01
C PRO A 130 13.50 14.12 -0.64
N GLN A 131 13.13 14.02 -1.91
CA GLN A 131 12.32 15.02 -2.60
C GLN A 131 10.89 15.01 -2.04
N TYR A 132 10.28 13.83 -1.90
CA TYR A 132 8.97 13.67 -1.26
C TYR A 132 8.98 14.21 0.17
N ARG A 133 10.02 13.90 0.94
CA ARG A 133 10.19 14.44 2.30
C ARG A 133 10.23 15.96 2.34
N ARG A 134 11.02 16.59 1.45
CA ARG A 134 11.10 18.06 1.37
C ARG A 134 9.75 18.67 0.98
N PHE A 135 9.04 18.03 0.06
CA PHE A 135 7.71 18.45 -0.36
C PHE A 135 6.72 18.44 0.81
N ILE A 136 6.58 17.32 1.52
CA ILE A 136 5.65 17.20 2.65
C ILE A 136 6.02 18.19 3.78
N LYS A 137 7.30 18.37 4.13
CA LYS A 137 7.72 19.40 5.11
C LYS A 137 7.31 20.82 4.71
N SER A 138 7.44 21.13 3.42
CA SER A 138 7.05 22.44 2.89
C SER A 138 5.53 22.61 2.94
N TRP A 139 4.79 21.55 2.66
CA TRP A 139 3.32 21.52 2.71
C TRP A 139 2.77 21.71 4.13
N GLU A 140 3.26 20.95 5.11
CA GLU A 140 2.88 21.08 6.52
C GLU A 140 3.16 22.49 7.06
N SER A 141 4.28 23.10 6.63
CA SER A 141 4.58 24.49 6.97
C SER A 141 3.56 25.46 6.38
N LEU A 142 2.97 25.17 5.22
CA LEU A 142 1.94 26.03 4.60
C LEU A 142 0.58 25.84 5.27
N GLU A 143 0.16 24.63 5.59
CA GLU A 143 -1.11 24.35 6.28
C GLU A 143 -1.16 24.98 7.68
N ASN A 144 -0.09 24.84 8.47
CA ASN A 144 0.02 25.50 9.78
C ASN A 144 -0.08 27.04 9.70
N LEU A 145 0.26 27.63 8.55
CA LEU A 145 0.09 29.06 8.30
C LEU A 145 -1.31 29.42 7.81
N VAL A 146 -2.04 28.49 7.19
CA VAL A 146 -3.46 28.65 6.80
C VAL A 146 -4.38 28.61 8.01
N ASP A 147 -4.19 27.66 8.93
CA ASP A 147 -5.02 27.57 10.14
C ASP A 147 -4.88 28.78 11.06
N LYS A 148 -3.70 29.39 11.11
CA LYS A 148 -3.48 30.68 11.78
C LYS A 148 -4.31 31.83 11.18
N ARG A 149 -4.80 31.73 9.93
CA ARG A 149 -5.60 32.79 9.27
C ARG A 149 -7.06 32.83 9.68
N ARG A 150 -7.64 31.74 10.22
CA ARG A 150 -9.06 31.72 10.63
C ARG A 150 -9.40 32.72 11.73
N HIS A 151 -8.39 33.38 12.31
CA HIS A 151 -8.53 34.32 13.42
C HIS A 151 -8.01 35.75 13.12
N TYR A 152 -7.78 36.15 11.86
CA TYR A 152 -7.30 37.50 11.54
C TYR A 152 -8.36 38.39 10.86
N PRO A 153 -8.69 39.56 11.43
CA PRO A 153 -9.37 40.62 10.68
C PRO A 153 -8.38 41.21 9.67
N GLY A 154 -8.84 41.48 8.43
CA GLY A 154 -8.16 42.19 7.34
C GLY A 154 -6.62 42.28 7.36
N LEU A 155 -5.96 41.64 6.38
CA LEU A 155 -4.49 41.66 6.25
C LEU A 155 -3.93 43.10 6.21
N THR A 156 -3.01 43.39 7.13
CA THR A 156 -2.20 44.61 7.09
C THR A 156 -1.26 44.60 5.86
N PRO A 157 -0.66 45.73 5.47
CA PRO A 157 0.33 45.78 4.38
C PRO A 157 1.49 44.77 4.55
N GLU A 158 1.95 44.55 5.78
CA GLU A 158 2.95 43.52 6.11
C GLU A 158 2.38 42.10 5.91
N GLY A 159 1.12 41.88 6.29
CA GLY A 159 0.41 40.64 5.99
C GLY A 159 0.26 40.37 4.50
N LEU A 160 0.04 41.43 3.69
CA LEU A 160 -0.03 41.34 2.24
C LEU A 160 1.32 41.00 1.61
N ALA A 161 2.41 41.59 2.09
CA ALA A 161 3.77 41.28 1.63
C ALA A 161 4.15 39.82 1.92
N ILE A 162 3.80 39.32 3.11
CA ILE A 162 3.95 37.91 3.47
C ILE A 162 3.14 37.01 2.53
N GLU A 163 1.92 37.41 2.16
CA GLU A 163 1.06 36.61 1.28
C GLU A 163 1.55 36.59 -0.19
N ILE A 164 2.08 37.70 -0.70
CA ILE A 164 2.74 37.76 -2.01
C ILE A 164 3.97 36.85 -2.03
N GLN A 165 4.80 36.90 -0.99
CA GLN A 165 5.97 36.04 -0.87
C GLN A 165 5.59 34.55 -0.77
N ARG A 166 4.47 34.24 -0.12
CA ARG A 166 3.90 32.88 -0.07
C ARG A 166 3.39 32.41 -1.42
N LYS A 167 2.64 33.24 -2.16
CA LYS A 167 2.16 32.89 -3.51
C LYS A 167 3.34 32.59 -4.44
N ALA A 168 4.37 33.44 -4.40
CA ALA A 168 5.61 33.21 -5.16
C ALA A 168 6.33 31.92 -4.72
N SER A 169 6.31 31.58 -3.42
CA SER A 169 6.88 30.33 -2.91
C SER A 169 6.07 29.10 -3.32
N HIS A 170 4.74 29.21 -3.38
CA HIS A 170 3.84 28.16 -3.83
C HIS A 170 4.03 27.88 -5.32
N GLU A 171 4.05 28.93 -6.16
CA GLU A 171 4.35 28.83 -7.60
C GLU A 171 5.75 28.24 -7.85
N LYS A 172 6.74 28.60 -7.02
CA LYS A 172 8.09 28.03 -7.09
C LYS A 172 8.10 26.55 -6.69
N LEU A 173 7.34 26.16 -5.66
CA LEU A 173 7.15 24.77 -5.27
C LEU A 173 6.46 23.96 -6.36
N GLU A 174 5.44 24.51 -7.03
CA GLU A 174 4.77 23.86 -8.15
C GLU A 174 5.69 23.65 -9.35
N ARG A 175 6.56 24.61 -9.66
CA ARG A 175 7.59 24.46 -10.70
C ARG A 175 8.70 23.47 -10.30
N LEU A 176 9.01 23.34 -9.01
CA LEU A 176 9.91 22.31 -8.48
C LEU A 176 9.35 20.88 -8.60
N LYS A 177 8.02 20.70 -8.78
CA LYS A 177 7.36 19.38 -8.74
C LYS A 177 7.66 18.46 -9.92
N LEU A 178 8.08 18.96 -11.08
CA LEU A 178 8.27 18.13 -12.28
C LEU A 178 9.72 18.16 -12.78
N ASP A 179 10.34 19.34 -12.85
CA ASP A 179 11.63 19.50 -13.51
C ASP A 179 12.84 19.06 -12.66
N ASN A 180 12.64 18.83 -11.36
CA ASN A 180 13.72 18.45 -10.43
C ASN A 180 13.57 17.03 -9.86
N LEU A 181 12.58 16.26 -10.33
CA LEU A 181 12.48 14.85 -10.00
C LEU A 181 13.53 14.10 -10.82
N GLN A 182 14.73 13.94 -10.26
CA GLN A 182 15.67 12.97 -10.81
C GLN A 182 15.07 11.57 -10.64
N PRO A 183 14.99 10.77 -11.73
CA PRO A 183 14.61 9.38 -11.63
C PRO A 183 15.54 8.70 -10.62
N SER A 184 14.95 8.00 -9.66
CA SER A 184 15.72 7.05 -8.86
C SER A 184 15.99 5.81 -9.69
N ASP A 185 17.18 5.25 -9.55
CA ASP A 185 17.50 3.98 -10.17
C ASP A 185 16.51 2.91 -9.70
N ALA A 186 15.95 2.25 -10.69
CA ALA A 186 15.06 1.14 -10.51
C ALA A 186 15.93 -0.11 -10.36
N HIS A 187 15.78 -0.83 -9.25
CA HIS A 187 16.71 -1.90 -8.90
C HIS A 187 16.04 -3.27 -9.10
N GLY A 188 16.83 -4.24 -9.57
CA GLY A 188 16.54 -5.67 -9.52
C GLY A 188 15.31 -6.19 -10.25
N ILE A 189 15.09 -7.49 -10.10
CA ILE A 189 13.94 -8.24 -10.62
C ILE A 189 13.40 -9.10 -9.49
N ILE A 190 12.07 -9.13 -9.34
CA ILE A 190 11.39 -10.04 -8.44
C ILE A 190 10.50 -10.95 -9.26
N SER A 191 10.68 -12.26 -9.07
CA SER A 191 9.98 -13.31 -9.79
C SER A 191 8.70 -13.77 -9.09
N SER A 192 8.62 -13.63 -7.77
CA SER A 192 7.44 -14.03 -6.99
C SER A 192 7.41 -13.40 -5.60
N PHE A 193 6.23 -13.44 -4.99
CA PHE A 193 6.03 -13.11 -3.58
C PHE A 193 4.95 -14.01 -2.97
N THR A 194 4.94 -14.13 -1.65
CA THR A 194 3.93 -14.88 -0.90
C THR A 194 2.87 -13.95 -0.33
N TRP A 195 1.61 -14.30 -0.51
CA TRP A 195 0.47 -13.60 0.07
C TRP A 195 -0.22 -14.47 1.14
N TYR A 196 -0.50 -13.88 2.30
CA TYR A 196 -1.09 -14.56 3.46
C TYR A 196 -2.54 -14.09 3.75
N GLY A 197 -3.18 -13.44 2.78
CA GLY A 197 -4.38 -12.65 3.02
C GLY A 197 -4.03 -11.22 3.45
N ASP A 198 -5.07 -10.40 3.60
CA ASP A 198 -4.96 -9.04 4.14
C ASP A 198 -5.19 -9.03 5.65
#